data_AF-A0A437BYT6-F1
#
_entry.id   AF-A0A437BYT6-F1
#
_cell.length_a   1.000
_cell.length_b   1.000
_cell.length_c   1.000
_cell.angle_alpha   90.00
_cell.angle_beta   90.00
_cell.angle_gamma   90.00
#
_symmetry.space_group_name_H-M   'P 1'
#
loop_
_entity.id
_entity.type
_entity.pdbx_description
1 polymer ?
#
loop_
_entity_poly.entity_id
_entity_poly.type
_entity_poly.pdbx_seq_one_letter_code
_entity_poly.pdbx_strand_id
1 'polypeptide(L)'
;MAALSKIPHSCYEVGHTWEPSCVRSAVDITGAALDVSFKIYAPLYLIAAILRRRKKDYYVKRLLPEILWSTSFLTANGSLFIVFFCILRKLFGGFYSWSAFGAALPASYIAILLERKSRRGLLT
;
A
#
# COMPACT_ATOMS: atom_id res chain seq x y z
N MET A 1 8.02 -8.00 28.83
CA MET A 1 9.21 -7.15 28.55
C MET A 1 9.78 -7.29 27.14
N ALA A 2 9.30 -8.22 26.30
CA ALA A 2 9.77 -8.36 24.90
C ALA A 2 9.35 -7.22 23.94
N ALA A 3 8.38 -6.38 24.31
CA ALA A 3 7.85 -5.36 23.41
C ALA A 3 8.82 -4.19 23.14
N LEU A 4 9.73 -3.94 24.08
CA LEU A 4 10.68 -2.83 24.05
C LEU A 4 12.13 -3.28 23.80
N SER A 5 12.37 -4.59 23.66
CA SER A 5 13.71 -5.09 23.33
C SER A 5 14.07 -4.67 21.91
N LYS A 6 15.19 -3.96 21.79
CA LYS A 6 15.74 -3.51 20.51
C LYS A 6 16.29 -4.69 19.73
N ILE A 7 15.91 -4.77 18.47
CA ILE A 7 16.38 -5.75 17.50
C ILE A 7 17.40 -5.03 16.58
N PRO A 8 18.70 -5.38 16.65
CA PRO A 8 19.77 -4.62 15.99
C PRO A 8 20.02 -5.02 14.53
N HIS A 9 18.99 -5.44 13.79
CA HIS A 9 19.12 -5.84 12.36
C HIS A 9 18.97 -4.65 11.43
N SER A 10 19.49 -4.72 10.19
CA SER A 10 19.31 -3.71 9.11
C SER A 10 17.92 -3.77 8.45
N CYS A 11 17.48 -2.70 7.76
CA CYS A 11 16.20 -2.75 7.02
C CYS A 11 16.28 -3.76 5.88
N TYR A 12 17.46 -3.93 5.30
CA TYR A 12 17.77 -4.97 4.34
C TYR A 12 17.54 -6.35 4.95
N GLU A 13 18.07 -6.63 6.14
CA GLU A 13 17.91 -7.96 6.79
C GLU A 13 16.46 -8.34 7.14
N VAL A 14 15.58 -7.35 7.36
CA VAL A 14 14.23 -7.61 7.90
C VAL A 14 13.10 -7.27 6.93
N GLY A 15 13.20 -6.12 6.25
CA GLY A 15 12.07 -5.53 5.52
C GLY A 15 12.22 -5.53 4.00
N HIS A 16 13.45 -5.37 3.48
CA HIS A 16 13.71 -5.30 2.04
C HIS A 16 14.97 -6.06 1.64
N THR A 17 14.95 -7.38 1.82
CA THR A 17 16.08 -8.31 1.65
C THR A 17 16.60 -8.43 0.21
N TRP A 18 15.94 -7.81 -0.77
CA TRP A 18 16.36 -7.83 -2.17
C TRP A 18 17.23 -6.64 -2.58
N GLU A 19 17.20 -5.53 -1.84
CA GLU A 19 17.89 -4.29 -2.23
C GLU A 19 18.36 -3.54 -0.96
N PRO A 20 19.66 -3.24 -0.80
CA PRO A 20 20.17 -2.57 0.39
C PRO A 20 19.67 -1.13 0.58
N SER A 21 19.38 -0.41 -0.51
CA SER A 21 18.92 0.98 -0.45
C SER A 21 17.42 1.09 -0.16
N CYS A 22 17.05 1.63 1.00
CA CYS A 22 15.63 1.84 1.37
C CYS A 22 14.84 2.62 0.30
N VAL A 23 15.48 3.60 -0.36
CA VAL A 23 14.83 4.42 -1.40
C VAL A 23 14.56 3.58 -2.63
N ARG A 24 15.54 2.77 -3.06
CA ARG A 24 15.38 1.91 -4.21
C ARG A 24 14.36 0.82 -3.95
N SER A 25 14.41 0.18 -2.77
CA SER A 25 13.41 -0.79 -2.34
C SER A 25 11.99 -0.20 -2.33
N ALA A 26 11.81 1.05 -1.90
CA ALA A 26 10.51 1.71 -1.92
C ALA A 26 9.99 1.94 -3.35
N VAL A 27 10.87 2.31 -4.28
CA VAL A 27 10.52 2.44 -5.71
C VAL A 27 10.14 1.07 -6.29
N ASP A 28 10.94 0.03 -6.02
CA ASP A 28 10.71 -1.31 -6.53
C ASP A 28 9.37 -1.87 -6.04
N ILE A 29 9.08 -1.73 -4.73
CA ILE A 29 7.77 -2.11 -4.17
C ILE A 29 6.64 -1.30 -4.74
N THR A 30 6.83 0.00 -4.97
CA THR A 30 5.78 0.83 -5.57
C THR A 30 5.46 0.38 -6.99
N GLY A 31 6.47 0.09 -7.80
CA GLY A 31 6.28 -0.46 -9.15
C GLY A 31 5.58 -1.83 -9.13
N ALA A 32 6.06 -2.76 -8.29
CA ALA A 32 5.47 -4.08 -8.17
C ALA A 32 4.04 -4.03 -7.64
N ALA A 33 3.78 -3.23 -6.60
CA ALA A 33 2.46 -3.06 -6.03
C ALA A 33 1.50 -2.39 -7.02
N LEU A 34 1.97 -1.47 -7.87
CA LEU A 34 1.16 -0.87 -8.93
C LEU A 34 0.77 -1.90 -10.00
N ASP A 35 1.72 -2.70 -10.47
CA ASP A 35 1.46 -3.76 -11.46
C ASP A 35 0.45 -4.79 -10.93
N VAL A 36 0.67 -5.31 -9.71
CA VAL A 36 -0.23 -6.28 -9.08
C VAL A 36 -1.60 -5.66 -8.80
N SER A 37 -1.65 -4.44 -8.27
CA SER A 37 -2.92 -3.77 -7.97
C SER A 37 -3.73 -3.50 -9.24
N PHE A 38 -3.06 -3.14 -10.35
CA PHE A 38 -3.73 -2.97 -11.64
C PHE A 38 -4.28 -4.29 -12.16
N LYS A 39 -3.49 -5.38 -12.09
CA LYS A 39 -3.92 -6.74 -12.48
C LYS A 39 -5.09 -7.27 -11.66
N ILE A 40 -5.27 -6.80 -10.42
CA ILE A 40 -6.43 -7.17 -9.58
C ILE A 40 -7.64 -6.31 -9.93
N TYR A 41 -7.51 -4.98 -9.92
CA TYR A 41 -8.65 -4.09 -10.06
C TYR A 41 -9.17 -3.97 -11.50
N ALA A 42 -8.29 -3.98 -12.51
CA ALA A 42 -8.73 -3.88 -13.90
C ALA A 42 -9.76 -4.97 -14.27
N PRO A 43 -9.49 -6.28 -14.07
CA PRO A 43 -10.49 -7.31 -14.39
C PRO A 43 -11.69 -7.26 -13.45
N LEU A 44 -11.50 -6.98 -12.14
CA LEU A 44 -12.62 -6.91 -11.19
C LEU A 44 -13.65 -5.85 -11.61
N TYR A 45 -13.21 -4.64 -11.92
CA TYR A 45 -14.08 -3.55 -12.35
C TYR A 45 -14.67 -3.80 -13.74
N LEU A 46 -13.90 -4.39 -14.65
CA LEU A 46 -14.39 -4.74 -15.98
C LEU A 46 -15.51 -5.78 -15.92
N ILE A 47 -15.31 -6.88 -15.20
CA ILE A 47 -16.32 -7.94 -15.00
C ILE A 47 -17.55 -7.34 -14.31
N ALA A 48 -17.37 -6.53 -13.27
CA ALA A 48 -18.47 -5.87 -12.58
C ALA A 48 -19.27 -4.94 -13.51
N ALA A 49 -18.60 -4.22 -14.42
CA ALA A 49 -19.25 -3.36 -15.40
C ALA A 49 -20.08 -4.14 -16.42
N ILE A 50 -19.57 -5.29 -16.88
CA ILE A 50 -20.24 -6.20 -17.82
C ILE A 50 -21.48 -6.81 -17.17
N LEU A 51 -21.33 -7.39 -15.97
CA LEU A 51 -22.44 -8.01 -15.23
C LEU A 51 -23.55 -7.01 -14.91
N ARG A 52 -23.20 -5.75 -14.60
CA ARG A 52 -24.16 -4.66 -14.34
C ARG A 52 -24.68 -3.98 -15.61
N ARG A 53 -24.34 -4.48 -16.81
CA ARG A 53 -24.76 -3.95 -18.12
C ARG A 53 -24.62 -2.42 -18.21
N ARG A 54 -23.48 -1.89 -17.77
CA ARG A 54 -23.22 -0.44 -17.78
C ARG A 54 -23.24 0.12 -19.21
N LYS A 55 -23.67 1.37 -19.38
CA LYS A 55 -23.66 2.07 -20.69
C LYS A 55 -22.23 2.33 -21.16
N LYS A 56 -22.00 2.46 -22.48
CA LYS A 56 -20.69 2.75 -23.07
C LYS A 56 -19.98 3.96 -22.44
N ASP A 57 -20.74 5.01 -22.09
CA ASP A 57 -20.20 6.20 -21.41
C ASP A 57 -19.49 5.90 -20.10
N TYR A 58 -19.93 4.87 -19.36
CA TYR A 58 -19.30 4.48 -18.10
C TYR A 58 -17.88 3.94 -18.31
N TYR A 59 -17.68 3.14 -19.36
CA TYR A 59 -16.37 2.56 -19.68
C TYR A 59 -15.33 3.64 -20.00
N VAL A 60 -15.74 4.69 -20.71
CA VAL A 60 -14.84 5.78 -21.10
C VAL A 60 -14.64 6.78 -19.96
N LYS A 61 -15.71 7.18 -19.28
CA LYS A 61 -15.67 8.33 -18.34
C LYS A 61 -15.42 7.96 -16.89
N ARG A 62 -15.73 6.72 -16.46
CA ARG A 62 -15.72 6.34 -15.04
C ARG A 62 -14.90 5.11 -14.71
N LEU A 63 -14.87 4.12 -15.59
CA LEU A 63 -14.19 2.85 -15.32
C LEU A 63 -12.69 3.06 -15.09
N LEU A 64 -12.01 3.79 -15.99
CA LEU A 64 -10.57 4.03 -15.88
C LEU A 64 -10.22 4.83 -14.61
N PRO A 65 -10.89 5.97 -14.29
CA PRO A 65 -10.69 6.64 -13.00
C PRO A 65 -10.98 5.78 -11.78
N GLU A 66 -11.93 4.84 -11.86
CA GLU A 66 -12.24 3.90 -10.77
C GLU A 66 -11.12 2.89 -10.54
N ILE A 67 -10.60 2.30 -11.62
CA ILE A 67 -9.47 1.39 -11.57
C ILE A 67 -8.24 2.12 -11.02
N LEU A 68 -7.87 3.27 -11.59
CA LEU A 68 -6.69 4.03 -11.17
C LEU A 68 -6.78 4.46 -9.71
N TRP A 69 -7.96 4.86 -9.23
CA TRP A 69 -8.15 5.25 -7.83
C TRP A 69 -7.96 4.06 -6.89
N SER A 70 -8.56 2.91 -7.21
CA SER A 70 -8.41 1.70 -6.39
C SER A 70 -7.00 1.11 -6.46
N THR A 71 -6.35 1.15 -7.61
CA THR A 71 -4.94 0.80 -7.76
C THR A 71 -4.09 1.71 -6.88
N SER A 72 -4.29 3.04 -6.95
CA SER A 72 -3.54 4.00 -6.13
C SER A 72 -3.72 3.77 -4.63
N PHE A 73 -4.95 3.45 -4.18
CA PHE A 73 -5.22 3.10 -2.78
C PHE A 73 -4.39 1.89 -2.31
N LEU A 74 -4.44 0.79 -3.05
CA LEU A 74 -3.76 -0.45 -2.65
C LEU A 74 -2.24 -0.32 -2.77
N THR A 75 -1.76 0.30 -3.85
CA THR A 75 -0.34 0.62 -4.03
C THR A 75 0.16 1.51 -2.90
N ALA A 76 -0.54 2.59 -2.57
CA ALA A 76 -0.14 3.48 -1.48
C ALA A 76 -0.06 2.76 -0.14
N ASN A 77 -1.00 1.88 0.19
CA ASN A 77 -0.96 1.13 1.44
C ASN A 77 0.31 0.26 1.54
N GLY A 78 0.61 -0.51 0.50
CA GLY A 78 1.80 -1.39 0.47
C GLY A 78 3.12 -0.61 0.44
N SER A 79 3.20 0.43 -0.39
CA SER A 79 4.40 1.28 -0.50
C SER A 79 4.67 2.07 0.77
N LEU A 80 3.64 2.66 1.38
CA LEU A 80 3.82 3.45 2.59
C LEU A 80 4.22 2.57 3.77
N PHE A 81 3.77 1.31 3.82
CA PHE A 81 4.23 0.39 4.85
C PHE A 81 5.76 0.23 4.83
N ILE A 82 6.36 -0.07 3.68
CA ILE A 82 7.82 -0.26 3.61
C ILE A 82 8.58 1.05 3.89
N VAL A 83 8.03 2.19 3.45
CA VAL A 83 8.60 3.52 3.72
C VAL A 83 8.58 3.83 5.21
N PHE A 84 7.43 3.69 5.89
CA PHE A 84 7.34 3.94 7.33
C PHE A 84 8.14 2.94 8.15
N PHE A 85 8.23 1.69 7.71
CA PHE A 85 9.06 0.68 8.34
C PHE A 85 10.55 1.11 8.38
N CYS A 86 11.04 1.68 7.27
CA CYS A 86 12.39 2.22 7.20
C CYS A 86 12.55 3.51 8.02
N ILE A 87 11.57 4.41 7.96
CA ILE A 87 11.60 5.69 8.72
C ILE A 87 11.64 5.42 10.22
N LEU A 88 10.76 4.56 10.74
CA LEU A 88 10.71 4.24 12.16
C LEU A 88 12.03 3.67 12.65
N ARG A 89 12.63 2.77 11.88
CA ARG A 89 13.95 2.24 12.23
C ARG A 89 15.03 3.30 12.28
N LYS A 90 15.02 4.28 11.36
CA LYS A 90 15.97 5.41 11.40
C LYS A 90 15.71 6.32 12.61
N LEU A 91 14.45 6.57 12.96
CA LEU A 91 14.07 7.42 14.09
C LEU A 91 14.44 6.79 15.45
N PHE A 92 14.21 5.49 15.62
CA PHE A 92 14.48 4.80 16.89
C PHE A 92 15.85 4.08 16.92
N GLY A 93 16.62 4.15 15.84
CA GLY A 93 17.95 3.54 15.73
C GLY A 93 17.96 2.01 15.75
N GLY A 94 16.83 1.35 15.50
CA GLY A 94 16.66 -0.10 15.47
C GLY A 94 15.19 -0.52 15.32
N PHE A 95 14.96 -1.83 15.28
CA PHE A 95 13.60 -2.38 15.25
C PHE A 95 13.14 -2.78 16.65
N TYR A 96 11.82 -2.83 16.83
CA TYR A 96 11.13 -3.30 18.02
C TYR A 96 10.04 -4.28 17.58
N SER A 97 9.52 -5.08 18.51
CA SER A 97 8.46 -6.05 18.17
C SER A 97 7.20 -5.38 17.60
N TRP A 98 6.99 -4.09 17.90
CA TRP A 98 5.87 -3.30 17.40
C TRP A 98 6.17 -2.53 16.11
N SER A 99 7.41 -2.51 15.60
CA SER A 99 7.78 -1.66 14.45
C SER A 99 6.94 -1.91 13.20
N ALA A 100 6.54 -3.17 12.95
CA ALA A 100 5.64 -3.49 11.85
C ALA A 100 4.26 -2.85 12.03
N PHE A 101 3.67 -2.97 13.23
CA PHE A 101 2.39 -2.33 13.54
C PHE A 101 2.49 -0.81 13.50
N GLY A 102 3.58 -0.25 14.05
CA GLY A 102 3.88 1.17 14.01
C GLY A 102 4.01 1.71 12.60
N ALA A 103 4.51 0.93 11.63
CA ALA A 103 4.57 1.30 10.22
C ALA A 103 3.22 1.14 9.51
N ALA A 104 2.48 0.08 9.85
CA ALA A 104 1.19 -0.23 9.24
C ALA A 104 0.10 0.80 9.59
N LEU A 105 0.09 1.32 10.83
CA LEU A 105 -0.88 2.33 11.26
C LEU A 105 -0.89 3.59 10.37
N PRO A 106 0.22 4.36 10.22
CA PRO A 106 0.24 5.54 9.38
C PRO A 106 0.07 5.21 7.89
N ALA A 107 0.60 4.06 7.41
CA ALA A 107 0.40 3.62 6.04
C ALA A 107 -1.08 3.41 5.73
N SER A 108 -1.78 2.68 6.59
CA SER A 108 -3.20 2.36 6.44
C SER A 108 -4.07 3.59 6.60
N TYR A 109 -3.73 4.47 7.55
CA TYR A 109 -4.44 5.74 7.74
C TYR A 109 -4.35 6.63 6.49
N ILE A 110 -3.16 6.81 5.93
CA ILE A 110 -2.98 7.59 4.70
C ILE A 110 -3.69 6.91 3.52
N ALA A 111 -3.63 5.58 3.41
CA ALA A 111 -4.38 4.85 2.39
C ALA A 111 -5.89 5.11 2.51
N ILE A 112 -6.48 5.04 3.70
CA ILE A 112 -7.90 5.35 3.93
C ILE A 112 -8.22 6.80 3.54
N LEU A 113 -7.31 7.74 3.80
CA LEU A 113 -7.46 9.14 3.38
C LEU A 113 -7.33 9.33 1.86
N LEU A 114 -6.60 8.47 1.15
CA LEU A 114 -6.57 8.43 -0.31
C LEU A 114 -7.84 7.80 -0.90
N GLU A 115 -8.47 6.87 -0.19
CA GLU A 115 -9.70 6.24 -0.65
C GLU A 115 -10.87 7.25 -0.77
N ARG A 116 -11.81 6.98 -1.68
CA ARG A 116 -12.99 7.82 -1.90
C ARG A 116 -13.82 7.90 -0.63
N LYS A 117 -14.27 9.12 -0.29
CA LYS A 117 -15.09 9.37 0.91
C LYS A 117 -16.29 8.42 1.03
N SER A 118 -16.94 8.08 -0.09
CA SER A 118 -18.09 7.17 -0.12
C SER A 118 -17.77 5.72 0.28
N ARG A 119 -16.50 5.31 0.24
CA ARG A 119 -16.04 3.94 0.56
C ARG A 119 -15.33 3.83 1.90
N ARG A 120 -14.96 4.97 2.53
CA ARG A 120 -14.22 4.98 3.80
C ARG A 120 -14.96 4.32 4.95
N GLY A 121 -16.30 4.42 4.98
CA GLY A 121 -17.11 3.81 6.04
C GLY A 121 -17.04 2.29 6.11
N LEU A 122 -16.51 1.61 5.09
CA LEU A 122 -16.25 0.17 5.12
C LEU A 122 -14.90 -0.18 5.76
N LEU A 123 -14.05 0.82 6.01
CA LEU A 123 -12.66 0.68 6.45
C LEU A 123 -12.41 1.33 7.84
N THR A 124 -13.45 1.93 8.43
CA THR A 124 -13.46 2.56 9.76
C THR A 124 -14.38 1.79 10.68
#